data_AF-A0A564G0S6-F1
#
_entry.id   AF-A0A564G0S6-F1
#
_cell.length_a   1.000
_cell.length_b   1.000
_cell.length_c   1.000
_cell.angle_alpha   90.00
_cell.angle_beta   90.00
_cell.angle_gamma   90.00
#
_symmetry.space_group_name_H-M   'P 1'
#
loop_
_entity.id
_entity.type
_entity.pdbx_description
1 polymer ?
#
loop_
_entity_poly.entity_id
_entity_poly.type
_entity_poly.pdbx_seq_one_letter_code
_entity_poly.pdbx_strand_id
1 'polypeptide(L)'
;MPLLKTEPPAPVRTLDELLAIAHAMEAEAATRYGAMAERMRGDGNDALAGVFERLSADEQGHIEGVRRWSEAERGKTPDPSQIRWKLPETFDDEGLATTDPRLLRAYRALAAAVRNEERAFAFWTYVAAQADRPEVRQAAEAMAHEELGHVAILRRERRRAFHAERAKGHLAERGDRWEAADLERRLGALLGTVARDVAVPERARLEALARDTERHEQDLRGAGLALPVTAGGDIPDDPVALAELLADRYLEAADDPQDEAALACLQTLAGHAVARLAWLRSDLPELQAGDR
;
A
#
# COMPACT_ATOMS: atom_id res chain seq x y z
N MET A 1 -5.39 4.83 -15.29
CA MET A 1 -4.39 5.61 -16.07
C MET A 1 -3.11 4.77 -16.16
N PRO A 2 -2.36 4.82 -17.28
CA PRO A 2 -1.11 4.07 -17.38
C PRO A 2 -0.11 4.51 -16.30
N LEU A 3 0.55 3.55 -15.64
CA LEU A 3 1.53 3.82 -14.58
C LEU A 3 2.80 4.46 -15.16
N LEU A 4 3.21 4.08 -16.37
CA LEU A 4 4.24 4.79 -17.12
C LEU A 4 3.62 6.03 -17.78
N LYS A 5 4.01 7.23 -17.34
CA LYS A 5 3.64 8.49 -18.01
C LYS A 5 4.29 8.60 -19.39
N THR A 6 5.50 8.06 -19.52
CA THR A 6 6.26 7.95 -20.76
C THR A 6 7.10 6.69 -20.69
N GLU A 7 7.00 5.83 -21.71
CA GLU A 7 7.93 4.72 -21.87
C GLU A 7 9.34 5.26 -22.15
N PRO A 8 10.40 4.61 -21.63
CA PRO A 8 11.76 4.93 -22.01
C PRO A 8 11.90 4.91 -23.54
N PRO A 9 12.43 5.98 -24.17
CA PRO A 9 12.47 6.11 -25.62
C PRO A 9 13.43 5.10 -26.29
N ALA A 10 14.27 4.43 -25.49
CA ALA A 10 15.10 3.32 -25.92
C ALA A 10 15.34 2.33 -24.77
N PRO A 11 15.55 1.03 -25.05
CA PRO A 11 15.96 0.06 -24.03
C PRO A 11 17.32 0.42 -23.41
N VAL A 12 17.47 0.10 -22.12
CA VAL A 12 18.76 0.19 -21.40
C VAL A 12 19.68 -0.93 -21.88
N ARG A 13 20.87 -0.57 -22.36
CA ARG A 13 21.74 -1.52 -23.09
C ARG A 13 22.88 -2.09 -22.27
N THR A 14 23.30 -1.38 -21.23
CA THR A 14 24.49 -1.73 -20.45
C THR A 14 24.22 -1.59 -18.96
N LEU A 15 24.98 -2.35 -18.18
CA LEU A 15 24.97 -2.19 -16.72
C LEU A 15 25.44 -0.80 -16.30
N ASP A 16 26.36 -0.15 -17.05
CA ASP A 16 26.79 1.23 -16.76
C ASP A 16 25.63 2.23 -16.85
N GLU A 17 24.82 2.11 -17.91
CA GLU A 17 23.64 2.96 -18.10
C GLU A 17 22.61 2.68 -17.01
N LEU A 18 22.38 1.42 -16.66
CA LEU A 18 21.47 1.04 -15.57
C LEU A 18 21.89 1.63 -14.22
N LEU A 19 23.17 1.49 -13.85
CA LEU A 19 23.69 1.99 -12.58
C LEU A 19 23.66 3.53 -12.52
N ALA A 20 23.89 4.21 -13.64
CA ALA A 20 23.74 5.66 -13.72
C ALA A 20 22.28 6.09 -13.53
N ILE A 21 21.33 5.37 -14.15
CA ILE A 21 19.89 5.61 -13.98
C ILE A 21 19.47 5.37 -12.53
N ALA A 22 19.87 4.23 -11.95
CA ALA A 22 19.56 3.88 -10.57
C ALA A 22 20.05 4.98 -9.63
N HIS A 23 21.35 5.30 -9.67
CA HIS A 23 21.92 6.36 -8.84
C HIS A 23 21.18 7.70 -8.98
N ALA A 24 20.74 8.08 -10.18
CA ALA A 24 20.00 9.33 -10.38
C ALA A 24 18.58 9.27 -9.79
N MET A 25 17.87 8.15 -9.96
CA MET A 25 16.53 7.95 -9.39
C MET A 25 16.58 7.91 -7.86
N GLU A 26 17.51 7.16 -7.27
CA GLU A 26 17.71 7.09 -5.82
C GLU A 26 18.04 8.47 -5.23
N ALA A 27 18.90 9.25 -5.88
CA ALA A 27 19.24 10.60 -5.44
C ALA A 27 18.05 11.56 -5.48
N GLU A 28 17.19 11.45 -6.51
CA GLU A 28 15.94 12.20 -6.55
C GLU A 28 15.01 11.77 -5.42
N ALA A 29 14.79 10.48 -5.23
CA ALA A 29 13.93 9.93 -4.18
C ALA A 29 14.39 10.39 -2.78
N ALA A 30 15.67 10.25 -2.46
CA ALA A 30 16.27 10.70 -1.21
C ALA A 30 15.97 12.18 -0.92
N THR A 31 16.15 13.03 -1.94
CA THR A 31 15.92 14.48 -1.85
C THR A 31 14.43 14.78 -1.63
N ARG A 32 13.54 14.11 -2.37
CA ARG A 32 12.09 14.33 -2.30
C ARG A 32 11.53 13.88 -0.96
N TYR A 33 11.95 12.72 -0.45
CA TYR A 33 11.54 12.25 0.86
C TYR A 33 12.08 13.12 1.99
N GLY A 34 13.32 13.62 1.88
CA GLY A 34 13.84 14.62 2.82
C GLY A 34 12.98 15.89 2.87
N ALA A 35 12.61 16.44 1.71
CA ALA A 35 11.74 17.61 1.63
C ALA A 35 10.32 17.34 2.17
N MET A 36 9.76 16.16 1.92
CA MET A 36 8.47 15.76 2.50
C MET A 36 8.54 15.62 4.02
N ALA A 37 9.62 15.05 4.55
CA ALA A 37 9.85 14.96 5.99
C ALA A 37 9.88 16.33 6.66
N GLU A 38 10.68 17.26 6.13
CA GLU A 38 10.77 18.64 6.63
C GLU A 38 9.40 19.33 6.64
N ARG A 39 8.63 19.17 5.55
CA ARG A 39 7.28 19.72 5.46
C ARG A 39 6.34 19.14 6.51
N MET A 40 6.32 17.81 6.68
CA MET A 40 5.46 17.16 7.67
C MET A 40 5.82 17.56 9.10
N ARG A 41 7.10 17.78 9.38
CA ARG A 41 7.57 18.31 10.67
C ARG A 41 7.11 19.76 10.88
N GLY A 42 7.20 20.59 9.85
CA GLY A 42 6.67 21.96 9.87
C GLY A 42 5.16 22.04 10.13
N ASP A 43 4.41 21.05 9.64
CA ASP A 43 2.96 20.92 9.83
C ASP A 43 2.58 20.24 11.18
N GLY A 44 3.57 19.88 12.02
CA GLY A 44 3.34 19.24 13.33
C GLY A 44 2.98 17.76 13.26
N ASN A 45 3.26 17.09 12.14
CA ASN A 45 3.02 15.66 11.94
C ASN A 45 4.31 14.84 12.06
N ASP A 46 4.87 14.79 13.28
CA ASP A 46 6.16 14.14 13.57
C ASP A 46 6.19 12.65 13.20
N ALA A 47 5.06 11.94 13.36
CA ALA A 47 4.96 10.53 13.02
C ALA A 47 5.19 10.29 11.51
N LEU A 48 4.54 11.09 10.66
CA LEU A 48 4.72 10.99 9.21
C LEU A 48 6.07 11.56 8.76
N ALA A 49 6.57 12.61 9.41
CA ALA A 49 7.93 13.09 9.17
C ALA A 49 8.95 11.95 9.35
N GLY A 50 8.85 11.19 10.45
CA GLY A 50 9.71 10.05 10.70
C GLY A 50 9.60 8.92 9.67
N VAL A 51 8.46 8.74 9.00
CA VAL A 51 8.33 7.80 7.88
C VAL A 51 9.16 8.25 6.68
N PHE A 52 9.01 9.51 6.27
CA PHE A 52 9.76 10.04 5.13
C PHE A 52 11.26 10.19 5.42
N GLU A 53 11.65 10.43 6.68
CA GLU A 53 13.07 10.42 7.08
C GLU A 53 13.69 9.04 6.91
N ARG A 54 12.96 7.97 7.27
CA ARG A 54 13.44 6.59 7.07
C ARG A 54 13.57 6.28 5.57
N LEU A 55 12.55 6.59 4.77
CA LEU A 55 12.63 6.39 3.32
C LEU A 55 13.82 7.16 2.72
N SER A 56 14.00 8.44 3.07
CA SER A 56 15.16 9.22 2.62
C SER A 56 16.50 8.60 3.02
N ALA A 57 16.61 8.03 4.22
CA ALA A 57 17.80 7.33 4.68
C ALA A 57 18.03 5.99 3.94
N ASP A 58 16.96 5.25 3.64
CA ASP A 58 17.01 4.01 2.86
C ASP A 58 17.54 4.32 1.44
N GLU A 59 17.03 5.36 0.78
CA GLU A 59 17.53 5.78 -0.55
C GLU A 59 18.99 6.23 -0.52
N GLN A 60 19.43 6.91 0.56
CA GLN A 60 20.86 7.22 0.72
C GLN A 60 21.71 5.93 0.83
N GLY A 61 21.17 4.91 1.50
CA GLY A 61 21.77 3.58 1.53
C GLY A 61 21.86 2.95 0.13
N HIS A 62 20.81 3.09 -0.69
CA HIS A 62 20.78 2.61 -2.07
C HIS A 62 21.80 3.33 -2.96
N ILE A 63 21.93 4.66 -2.86
CA ILE A 63 22.96 5.44 -3.57
C ILE A 63 24.35 4.87 -3.29
N GLU A 64 24.69 4.63 -2.03
CA GLU A 64 25.98 4.04 -1.64
C GLU A 64 26.10 2.57 -2.08
N GLY A 65 25.01 1.81 -2.08
CA GLY A 65 24.93 0.47 -2.63
C GLY A 65 25.29 0.44 -4.12
N VAL A 66 24.61 1.24 -4.92
CA VAL A 66 24.83 1.39 -6.37
C VAL A 66 26.25 1.87 -6.67
N ARG A 67 26.77 2.82 -5.87
CA ARG A 67 28.16 3.29 -6.00
C ARG A 67 29.16 2.16 -5.78
N ARG A 68 29.04 1.42 -4.68
CA ARG A 68 29.92 0.28 -4.37
C ARG A 68 29.82 -0.82 -5.44
N TRP A 69 28.60 -1.08 -5.93
CA TRP A 69 28.39 -2.05 -6.99
C TRP A 69 29.09 -1.65 -8.30
N SER A 70 28.93 -0.39 -8.71
CA SER A 70 29.62 0.16 -9.88
C SER A 70 31.14 0.10 -9.74
N GLU A 71 31.67 0.43 -8.56
CA GLU A 71 33.11 0.33 -8.28
C GLU A 71 33.61 -1.12 -8.38
N ALA A 72 32.87 -2.09 -7.83
CA ALA A 72 33.25 -3.50 -7.84
C ALA A 72 33.23 -4.11 -9.26
N GLU A 73 32.19 -3.85 -10.04
CA GLU A 73 32.02 -4.46 -11.36
C GLU A 73 32.74 -3.69 -12.48
N ARG A 74 32.83 -2.36 -12.36
CA ARG A 74 33.26 -1.48 -13.47
C ARG A 74 34.49 -0.63 -13.13
N GLY A 75 34.93 -0.61 -11.87
CA GLY A 75 36.10 0.16 -11.43
C GLY A 75 35.89 1.68 -11.47
N LYS A 76 34.63 2.14 -11.52
CA LYS A 76 34.25 3.56 -11.60
C LYS A 76 32.93 3.80 -10.87
N THR A 77 32.70 5.04 -10.45
CA THR A 77 31.39 5.47 -9.94
C THR A 77 30.36 5.55 -11.07
N PRO A 78 29.05 5.49 -10.76
CA PRO A 78 28.00 5.76 -11.74
C PRO A 78 28.22 7.13 -12.40
N ASP A 79 28.15 7.16 -13.73
CA ASP A 79 28.41 8.37 -14.52
C ASP A 79 27.09 8.83 -15.17
N PRO A 80 26.53 9.98 -14.75
CA PRO A 80 25.28 10.49 -15.29
C PRO A 80 25.31 10.73 -16.81
N SER A 81 26.49 10.91 -17.42
CA SER A 81 26.60 11.06 -18.88
C SER A 81 26.30 9.78 -19.67
N GLN A 82 26.21 8.62 -18.99
CA GLN A 82 25.79 7.36 -19.58
C GLN A 82 24.27 7.32 -19.88
N ILE A 83 23.48 8.20 -19.26
CA ILE A 83 22.03 8.25 -19.45
C ILE A 83 21.72 8.91 -20.80
N ARG A 84 21.18 8.15 -21.75
CA ARG A 84 20.99 8.59 -23.15
C ARG A 84 19.72 9.40 -23.42
N TRP A 85 18.82 9.47 -22.44
CA TRP A 85 17.52 10.13 -22.58
C TRP A 85 17.13 10.78 -21.25
N LYS A 86 16.24 11.78 -21.31
CA LYS A 86 15.73 12.41 -20.09
C LYS A 86 14.97 11.35 -19.29
N LEU A 87 15.38 11.10 -18.05
CA LEU A 87 14.66 10.23 -17.14
C LEU A 87 13.20 10.70 -17.04
N PRO A 88 12.21 9.78 -17.05
CA PRO A 88 10.84 10.14 -16.75
C PRO A 88 10.81 10.79 -15.36
N GLU A 89 9.96 11.81 -15.20
CA GLU A 89 9.65 12.35 -13.88
C GLU A 89 8.90 11.26 -13.11
N THR A 90 9.65 10.45 -12.35
CA THR A 90 9.13 9.41 -11.46
C THR A 90 8.43 10.06 -10.28
N PHE A 91 9.03 11.16 -9.77
CA PHE A 91 8.46 12.03 -8.75
C PHE A 91 7.68 13.18 -9.37
N ASP A 92 6.38 12.97 -9.56
CA ASP A 92 5.46 14.10 -9.71
C ASP A 92 5.06 14.56 -8.31
N ASP A 93 5.03 15.87 -8.11
CA ASP A 93 4.49 16.48 -6.90
C ASP A 93 2.96 16.37 -6.87
N GLU A 94 2.31 15.93 -7.96
CA GLU A 94 0.88 15.59 -8.02
C GLU A 94 -0.04 16.73 -7.53
N GLY A 95 0.43 17.98 -7.68
CA GLY A 95 -0.24 19.18 -7.21
C GLY A 95 -0.15 19.43 -5.70
N LEU A 96 0.71 18.73 -4.95
CA LEU A 96 0.90 18.94 -3.51
C LEU A 96 1.52 20.31 -3.18
N ALA A 97 2.28 20.94 -4.07
CA ALA A 97 2.81 22.29 -3.89
C ALA A 97 1.76 23.39 -4.14
N THR A 98 0.71 23.09 -4.90
CA THR A 98 -0.36 24.06 -5.25
C THR A 98 -1.66 23.83 -4.48
N THR A 99 -1.74 22.75 -3.69
CA THR A 99 -2.89 22.41 -2.85
C THR A 99 -2.85 23.19 -1.53
N ASP A 100 -4.02 23.63 -1.04
CA ASP A 100 -4.18 24.29 0.27
C ASP A 100 -3.49 23.48 1.39
N PRO A 101 -2.58 24.09 2.19
CA PRO A 101 -1.91 23.42 3.30
C PRO A 101 -2.84 22.71 4.29
N ARG A 102 -4.07 23.19 4.48
CA ARG A 102 -5.09 22.53 5.33
C ARG A 102 -5.66 21.24 4.71
N LEU A 103 -5.49 21.06 3.40
CA LEU A 103 -5.95 19.91 2.64
C LEU A 103 -4.82 18.91 2.31
N LEU A 104 -3.56 19.25 2.61
CA LEU A 104 -2.44 18.30 2.66
C LEU A 104 -2.52 17.43 3.90
N ARG A 105 -3.55 16.60 3.96
CA ARG A 105 -3.62 15.55 4.95
C ARG A 105 -2.55 14.51 4.65
N ALA A 106 -1.96 13.95 5.72
CA ALA A 106 -1.02 12.83 5.70
C ALA A 106 -1.32 11.78 4.61
N TYR A 107 -2.59 11.42 4.50
CA TYR A 107 -3.12 10.52 3.48
C TYR A 107 -2.76 10.91 2.03
N ARG A 108 -2.89 12.20 1.65
CA ARG A 108 -2.62 12.66 0.28
C ARG A 108 -1.13 12.66 -0.04
N ALA A 109 -0.29 13.07 0.90
CA ALA A 109 1.16 13.01 0.76
C ALA A 109 1.62 11.55 0.54
N LEU A 110 1.11 10.64 1.36
CA LEU A 110 1.37 9.20 1.22
C LEU A 110 0.78 8.62 -0.07
N ALA A 111 -0.40 9.07 -0.50
CA ALA A 111 -0.98 8.63 -1.77
C ALA A 111 -0.13 9.04 -2.97
N ALA A 112 0.46 10.25 -2.95
CA ALA A 112 1.38 10.70 -3.99
C ALA A 112 2.69 9.89 -3.95
N ALA A 113 3.27 9.69 -2.78
CA ALA A 113 4.47 8.86 -2.60
C ALA A 113 4.25 7.42 -3.13
N VAL A 114 3.13 6.77 -2.79
CA VAL A 114 2.78 5.45 -3.35
C VAL A 114 2.78 5.46 -4.88
N ARG A 115 2.23 6.51 -5.51
CA ARG A 115 2.20 6.59 -6.98
C ARG A 115 3.59 6.78 -7.58
N ASN A 116 4.49 7.47 -6.89
CA ASN A 116 5.87 7.67 -7.35
C ASN A 116 6.64 6.34 -7.28
N GLU A 117 6.49 5.55 -6.22
CA GLU A 117 7.12 4.22 -6.16
C GLU A 117 6.49 3.21 -7.13
N GLU A 118 5.17 3.27 -7.33
CA GLU A 118 4.52 2.44 -8.37
C GLU A 118 5.05 2.78 -9.78
N ARG A 119 5.45 4.04 -10.02
CA ARG A 119 6.10 4.45 -11.27
C ARG A 119 7.52 3.93 -11.37
N ALA A 120 8.29 4.01 -10.29
CA ALA A 120 9.63 3.47 -10.24
C ALA A 120 9.63 1.95 -10.45
N PHE A 121 8.72 1.24 -9.77
CA PHE A 121 8.48 -0.20 -9.98
C PHE A 121 8.13 -0.52 -11.44
N ALA A 122 7.19 0.21 -12.03
CA ALA A 122 6.79 0.00 -13.42
C ALA A 122 7.94 0.29 -14.39
N PHE A 123 8.75 1.31 -14.11
CA PHE A 123 9.95 1.64 -14.86
C PHE A 123 10.96 0.49 -14.84
N TRP A 124 11.32 -0.01 -13.66
CA TRP A 124 12.28 -1.10 -13.54
C TRP A 124 11.78 -2.41 -14.14
N THR A 125 10.49 -2.71 -13.96
CA THR A 125 9.84 -3.87 -14.60
C THR A 125 9.91 -3.77 -16.12
N TYR A 126 9.68 -2.58 -16.68
CA TYR A 126 9.83 -2.35 -18.12
C TYR A 126 11.27 -2.53 -18.58
N VAL A 127 12.26 -1.99 -17.85
CA VAL A 127 13.68 -2.18 -18.17
C VAL A 127 14.05 -3.67 -18.16
N ALA A 128 13.62 -4.41 -17.14
CA ALA A 128 13.86 -5.84 -17.03
C ALA A 128 13.26 -6.62 -18.21
N ALA A 129 12.03 -6.28 -18.61
CA ALA A 129 11.33 -6.92 -19.72
C ALA A 129 11.99 -6.67 -21.09
N GLN A 130 12.62 -5.50 -21.28
CA GLN A 130 13.27 -5.11 -22.54
C GLN A 130 14.78 -5.39 -22.57
N ALA A 131 15.34 -5.95 -21.49
CA ALA A 131 16.79 -6.16 -21.38
C ALA A 131 17.27 -7.36 -22.22
N ASP A 132 18.11 -7.06 -23.22
CA ASP A 132 18.79 -8.10 -24.01
C ASP A 132 19.85 -8.87 -23.21
N ARG A 133 20.46 -8.20 -22.21
CA ARG A 133 21.56 -8.76 -21.41
C ARG A 133 21.04 -9.29 -20.06
N PRO A 134 21.38 -10.53 -19.67
CA PRO A 134 20.96 -11.11 -18.39
C PRO A 134 21.34 -10.26 -17.17
N GLU A 135 22.52 -9.66 -17.18
CA GLU A 135 22.99 -8.79 -16.08
C GLU A 135 22.11 -7.53 -15.90
N VAL A 136 21.64 -6.93 -16.99
CA VAL A 136 20.76 -5.75 -16.95
C VAL A 136 19.37 -6.15 -16.49
N ARG A 137 18.88 -7.31 -16.94
CA ARG A 137 17.60 -7.86 -16.48
C ARG A 137 17.61 -8.12 -14.98
N GLN A 138 18.60 -8.84 -14.48
CA GLN A 138 18.72 -9.16 -13.05
C GLN A 138 18.87 -7.91 -12.19
N ALA A 139 19.65 -6.93 -12.67
CA ALA A 139 19.80 -5.66 -11.99
C ALA A 139 18.47 -4.89 -11.90
N ALA A 140 17.73 -4.80 -13.01
CA ALA A 140 16.44 -4.12 -13.04
C ALA A 140 15.37 -4.86 -12.21
N GLU A 141 15.38 -6.21 -12.19
CA GLU A 141 14.51 -7.00 -11.31
C GLU A 141 14.81 -6.74 -9.83
N ALA A 142 16.08 -6.60 -9.45
CA ALA A 142 16.46 -6.23 -8.09
C ALA A 142 15.95 -4.85 -7.72
N MET A 143 16.14 -3.84 -8.58
CA MET A 143 15.59 -2.50 -8.33
C MET A 143 14.05 -2.54 -8.20
N ALA A 144 13.37 -3.24 -9.10
CA ALA A 144 11.91 -3.39 -9.03
C ALA A 144 11.45 -4.04 -7.70
N HIS A 145 12.23 -4.98 -7.16
CA HIS A 145 11.92 -5.59 -5.88
C HIS A 145 11.99 -4.61 -4.71
N GLU A 146 13.01 -3.74 -4.68
CA GLU A 146 13.15 -2.69 -3.65
C GLU A 146 11.96 -1.72 -3.69
N GLU A 147 11.53 -1.29 -4.88
CA GLU A 147 10.38 -0.39 -5.03
C GLU A 147 9.07 -1.00 -4.50
N LEU A 148 8.89 -2.32 -4.60
CA LEU A 148 7.74 -2.99 -4.00
C LEU A 148 7.77 -2.92 -2.47
N GLY A 149 8.97 -2.95 -1.87
CA GLY A 149 9.19 -2.71 -0.45
C GLY A 149 8.71 -1.33 -0.05
N HIS A 150 9.12 -0.29 -0.78
CA HIS A 150 8.69 1.09 -0.52
C HIS A 150 7.17 1.26 -0.70
N VAL A 151 6.59 0.73 -1.78
CA VAL A 151 5.14 0.72 -2.01
C VAL A 151 4.40 0.09 -0.84
N ALA A 152 4.90 -1.02 -0.30
CA ALA A 152 4.29 -1.70 0.84
C ALA A 152 4.30 -0.83 2.10
N ILE A 153 5.46 -0.24 2.45
CA ILE A 153 5.63 0.68 3.58
C ILE A 153 4.67 1.87 3.43
N LEU A 154 4.67 2.53 2.29
CA LEU A 154 3.85 3.73 2.05
C LEU A 154 2.35 3.43 2.05
N ARG A 155 1.93 2.29 1.47
CA ARG A 155 0.52 1.88 1.53
C ARG A 155 0.07 1.58 2.96
N ARG A 156 0.93 0.97 3.77
CA ARG A 156 0.69 0.76 5.20
C ARG A 156 0.52 2.07 5.95
N GLU A 157 1.46 2.99 5.81
CA GLU A 157 1.37 4.29 6.49
C GLU A 157 0.16 5.09 5.99
N ARG A 158 -0.22 4.94 4.71
CA ARG A 158 -1.43 5.56 4.15
C ARG A 158 -2.71 5.05 4.81
N ARG A 159 -2.82 3.74 5.07
CA ARG A 159 -3.96 3.15 5.81
C ARG A 159 -4.01 3.71 7.22
N ARG A 160 -2.89 3.73 7.93
CA ARG A 160 -2.79 4.30 9.29
C ARG A 160 -3.23 5.77 9.33
N ALA A 161 -2.75 6.57 8.38
CA ALA A 161 -3.15 7.98 8.25
C ALA A 161 -4.66 8.14 7.99
N PHE A 162 -5.25 7.28 7.16
CA PHE A 162 -6.70 7.27 6.91
C PHE A 162 -7.50 6.97 8.18
N HIS A 163 -7.11 5.94 8.93
CA HIS A 163 -7.80 5.58 10.17
C HIS A 163 -7.61 6.63 11.27
N ALA A 164 -6.41 7.20 11.41
CA ALA A 164 -6.16 8.27 12.38
C ALA A 164 -7.02 9.51 12.11
N GLU A 165 -7.21 9.88 10.85
CA GLU A 165 -8.10 10.98 10.45
C GLU A 165 -9.57 10.68 10.78
N ARG A 166 -10.03 9.45 10.51
CA ARG A 166 -11.39 9.02 10.86
C ARG A 166 -11.59 8.97 12.37
N ALA A 167 -10.64 8.42 13.12
CA ALA A 167 -10.69 8.37 14.57
C ALA A 167 -10.75 9.79 15.17
N LYS A 168 -9.99 10.76 14.65
CA LYS A 168 -10.08 12.17 15.09
C LYS A 168 -11.43 12.81 14.79
N GLY A 169 -12.04 12.50 13.65
CA GLY A 169 -13.40 12.94 13.31
C GLY A 169 -14.49 12.34 14.20
N HIS A 170 -14.23 11.17 14.78
CA HIS A 170 -15.21 10.38 15.52
C HIS A 170 -14.94 10.24 17.03
N LEU A 171 -13.76 10.62 17.52
CA LEU A 171 -13.44 10.76 18.96
C LEU A 171 -14.31 11.83 19.64
N ALA A 172 -15.07 12.62 18.88
CA ALA A 172 -16.12 13.51 19.37
C ALA A 172 -17.39 12.77 19.82
N GLU A 173 -17.62 11.53 19.39
CA GLU A 173 -18.81 10.73 19.74
C GLU A 173 -18.38 9.33 20.21
N ARG A 174 -18.28 9.17 21.54
CA ARG A 174 -17.96 7.88 22.18
C ARG A 174 -19.08 6.87 21.92
N GLY A 175 -18.75 5.77 21.25
CA GLY A 175 -19.57 4.56 21.16
C GLY A 175 -18.68 3.31 21.19
N ASP A 176 -19.24 2.21 21.70
CA ASP A 176 -18.67 0.91 22.08
C ASP A 176 -17.36 0.42 21.39
N ARG A 177 -16.48 -0.22 22.18
CA ARG A 177 -15.32 -0.96 21.66
C ARG A 177 -15.77 -2.32 21.15
N TRP A 178 -15.61 -2.56 19.85
CA TRP A 178 -15.91 -3.84 19.21
C TRP A 178 -14.65 -4.61 18.89
N GLU A 179 -14.69 -5.93 18.96
CA GLU A 179 -13.58 -6.78 18.51
C GLU A 179 -13.84 -7.26 17.07
N ALA A 180 -12.78 -7.53 16.31
CA ALA A 180 -12.92 -8.07 14.94
C ALA A 180 -13.75 -9.36 14.90
N ALA A 181 -13.67 -10.20 15.93
CA ALA A 181 -14.49 -11.42 16.05
C ALA A 181 -16.00 -11.10 16.14
N ASP A 182 -16.38 -10.01 16.82
CA ASP A 182 -17.78 -9.60 16.91
C ASP A 182 -18.28 -9.04 15.56
N LEU A 183 -17.40 -8.34 14.83
CA LEU A 183 -17.69 -7.86 13.49
C LEU A 183 -17.84 -8.99 12.47
N GLU A 184 -17.03 -10.05 12.54
CA GLU A 184 -17.19 -11.23 11.68
C GLU A 184 -18.56 -11.89 11.91
N ARG A 185 -18.95 -12.06 13.19
CA ARG A 185 -20.29 -12.59 13.52
C ARG A 185 -21.40 -11.71 12.93
N ARG A 186 -21.28 -10.39 13.06
CA ARG A 186 -22.27 -9.44 12.52
C ARG A 186 -22.34 -9.52 11.00
N LEU A 187 -21.19 -9.55 10.32
CA LEU A 187 -21.11 -9.67 8.87
C LEU A 187 -21.76 -10.96 8.38
N GLY A 188 -21.50 -12.10 9.02
CA GLY A 188 -22.14 -13.38 8.68
C GLY A 188 -23.67 -13.31 8.75
N ALA A 189 -24.22 -12.67 9.79
CA ALA A 189 -25.66 -12.49 9.93
C ALA A 189 -26.26 -11.61 8.82
N LEU A 190 -25.56 -10.54 8.41
CA LEU A 190 -25.98 -9.68 7.30
C LEU A 190 -25.91 -10.41 5.96
N LEU A 191 -24.81 -11.09 5.66
CA LEU A 191 -24.66 -11.88 4.44
C LEU A 191 -25.75 -12.96 4.34
N GLY A 192 -26.06 -13.63 5.45
CA GLY A 192 -27.15 -14.61 5.51
C GLY A 192 -28.55 -14.00 5.35
N THR A 193 -28.71 -12.70 5.64
CA THR A 193 -29.95 -11.96 5.37
C THR A 193 -30.04 -11.62 3.88
N VAL A 194 -28.99 -11.02 3.30
CA VAL A 194 -28.92 -10.68 1.86
C VAL A 194 -29.10 -11.93 0.98
N ALA A 195 -28.53 -13.07 1.39
CA ALA A 195 -28.65 -14.34 0.67
C ALA A 195 -30.11 -14.77 0.41
N ARG A 196 -31.06 -14.36 1.26
CA ARG A 196 -32.48 -14.70 1.10
C ARG A 196 -33.13 -13.97 -0.07
N ASP A 197 -32.63 -12.79 -0.39
CA ASP A 197 -33.26 -11.84 -1.31
C ASP A 197 -32.63 -11.85 -2.71
N VAL A 198 -31.47 -12.49 -2.89
CA VAL A 198 -30.78 -12.60 -4.18
C VAL A 198 -31.07 -13.92 -4.92
N ALA A 199 -30.65 -13.96 -6.20
CA ALA A 199 -30.75 -15.14 -7.06
C ALA A 199 -29.87 -16.31 -6.59
N VAL A 200 -30.17 -17.52 -7.09
CA VAL A 200 -29.62 -18.80 -6.58
C VAL A 200 -28.09 -18.91 -6.69
N PRO A 201 -27.43 -18.53 -7.81
CA PRO A 201 -25.97 -18.57 -7.91
C PRO A 201 -25.27 -17.67 -6.87
N GLU A 202 -25.76 -16.44 -6.69
CA GLU A 202 -25.25 -15.46 -5.75
C GLU A 202 -25.55 -15.86 -4.30
N ARG A 203 -26.72 -16.46 -4.05
CA ARG A 203 -27.11 -17.01 -2.75
C ARG A 203 -26.12 -18.04 -2.25
N ALA A 204 -25.77 -19.03 -3.08
CA ALA A 204 -24.83 -20.08 -2.68
C ALA A 204 -23.46 -19.51 -2.30
N ARG A 205 -23.04 -18.44 -2.98
CA ARG A 205 -21.79 -17.72 -2.70
C ARG A 205 -21.88 -16.92 -1.40
N LEU A 206 -22.96 -16.16 -1.18
CA LEU A 206 -23.18 -15.41 0.07
C LEU A 206 -23.26 -16.34 1.29
N GLU A 207 -23.93 -17.48 1.16
CA GLU A 207 -23.99 -18.50 2.23
C GLU A 207 -22.60 -19.11 2.51
N ALA A 208 -21.78 -19.31 1.47
CA ALA A 208 -20.40 -19.75 1.66
C ALA A 208 -19.58 -18.70 2.41
N LEU A 209 -19.69 -17.43 2.03
CA LEU A 209 -19.03 -16.32 2.71
C LEU A 209 -19.50 -16.15 4.16
N ALA A 210 -20.79 -16.35 4.45
CA ALA A 210 -21.30 -16.34 5.82
C ALA A 210 -20.74 -17.49 6.68
N ARG A 211 -20.49 -18.66 6.08
CA ARG A 211 -19.77 -19.75 6.78
C ARG A 211 -18.28 -19.45 6.96
N ASP A 212 -17.67 -18.69 6.03
CA ASP A 212 -16.29 -18.23 6.19
C ASP A 212 -16.15 -17.28 7.38
N THR A 213 -17.09 -16.34 7.59
CA THR A 213 -17.03 -15.41 8.74
C THR A 213 -17.07 -16.16 10.08
N GLU A 214 -17.84 -17.24 10.18
CA GLU A 214 -17.87 -18.09 11.38
C GLU A 214 -16.53 -18.79 11.63
N ARG A 215 -15.86 -19.25 10.57
CA ARG A 215 -14.50 -19.81 10.67
C ARG A 215 -13.50 -18.74 11.11
N HIS A 216 -13.56 -17.55 10.52
CA HIS A 216 -12.67 -16.44 10.86
C HIS A 216 -12.82 -16.02 12.33
N GLU A 217 -14.05 -15.99 12.86
CA GLU A 217 -14.30 -15.78 14.29
C GLU A 217 -13.60 -16.84 15.15
N GLN A 218 -13.70 -18.12 14.75
CA GLN A 218 -13.07 -19.23 15.47
C GLN A 218 -11.54 -19.16 15.40
N ASP A 219 -10.98 -18.81 14.23
CA ASP A 219 -9.54 -18.65 14.02
C ASP A 219 -8.98 -17.54 14.91
N LEU A 220 -9.64 -16.36 14.95
CA LEU A 220 -9.26 -15.25 15.83
C LEU A 220 -9.24 -15.65 17.30
N ARG A 221 -10.30 -16.34 17.75
CA ARG A 221 -10.42 -16.79 19.15
C ARG A 221 -9.42 -17.90 19.49
N GLY A 222 -9.22 -18.85 18.58
CA GLY A 222 -8.29 -19.96 18.73
C GLY A 222 -6.83 -19.50 18.77
N ALA A 223 -6.49 -18.45 18.00
CA ALA A 223 -5.20 -17.79 18.04
C ALA A 223 -5.03 -16.81 19.22
N GLY A 224 -6.08 -16.55 20.01
CA GLY A 224 -6.04 -15.60 21.11
C GLY A 224 -5.86 -14.14 20.68
N LEU A 225 -6.21 -13.80 19.44
CA LEU A 225 -6.02 -12.47 18.86
C LEU A 225 -7.14 -11.52 19.29
N ALA A 226 -6.81 -10.59 20.20
CA ALA A 226 -7.67 -9.46 20.54
C ALA A 226 -7.39 -8.30 19.56
N LEU A 227 -8.33 -8.05 18.66
CA LEU A 227 -8.23 -7.06 17.61
C LEU A 227 -9.32 -6.01 17.79
N PRO A 228 -9.13 -5.05 18.70
CA PRO A 228 -10.11 -3.99 18.91
C PRO A 228 -10.25 -3.19 17.63
N VAL A 229 -11.49 -2.85 17.30
CA VAL A 229 -11.90 -2.01 16.19
C VAL A 229 -12.56 -0.77 16.75
N THR A 230 -11.92 0.37 16.50
CA THR A 230 -12.53 1.67 16.77
C THR A 230 -13.41 2.04 15.58
N ALA A 231 -14.67 1.62 15.61
CA ALA A 231 -15.68 2.21 14.73
C ALA A 231 -15.89 3.65 15.19
N GLY A 232 -15.84 4.58 14.24
CA GLY A 232 -16.03 5.99 14.53
C GLY A 232 -17.49 6.38 14.75
N GLY A 233 -18.23 5.64 15.57
CA GLY A 233 -19.68 5.74 15.67
C GLY A 233 -20.30 4.36 15.62
N ASP A 234 -21.57 4.28 15.20
CA ASP A 234 -22.26 3.00 15.08
C ASP A 234 -21.56 2.09 14.07
N ILE A 235 -21.55 0.79 14.36
CA ILE A 235 -21.11 -0.20 13.37
C ILE A 235 -21.96 -0.05 12.11
N PRO A 236 -21.34 -0.01 10.91
CA PRO A 236 -22.09 -0.01 9.67
C PRO A 236 -23.01 -1.22 9.59
N ASP A 237 -24.31 -0.99 9.35
CA ASP A 237 -25.26 -2.07 9.11
C ASP A 237 -25.27 -2.55 7.64
N ASP A 238 -24.10 -2.44 7.00
CA ASP A 238 -23.88 -2.74 5.59
C ASP A 238 -22.77 -3.81 5.45
N PRO A 239 -23.02 -4.92 4.72
CA PRO A 239 -22.04 -5.99 4.59
C PRO A 239 -20.77 -5.58 3.85
N VAL A 240 -20.83 -4.59 2.93
CA VAL A 240 -19.64 -4.13 2.20
C VAL A 240 -18.75 -3.31 3.12
N ALA A 241 -19.33 -2.37 3.87
CA ALA A 241 -18.63 -1.53 4.83
C ALA A 241 -18.01 -2.34 5.97
N LEU A 242 -18.71 -3.37 6.48
CA LEU A 242 -18.15 -4.28 7.46
C LEU A 242 -17.02 -5.14 6.90
N ALA A 243 -17.17 -5.65 5.67
CA ALA A 243 -16.11 -6.42 5.02
C ALA A 243 -14.85 -5.56 4.79
N GLU A 244 -15.02 -4.27 4.46
CA GLU A 244 -13.92 -3.32 4.33
C GLU A 244 -13.24 -3.06 5.67
N LEU A 245 -14.01 -2.78 6.73
CA LEU A 245 -13.48 -2.54 8.07
C LEU A 245 -12.68 -3.74 8.61
N LEU A 246 -13.15 -4.96 8.37
CA LEU A 246 -12.46 -6.20 8.73
C LEU A 246 -11.18 -6.41 7.91
N ALA A 247 -11.23 -6.17 6.59
CA ALA A 247 -10.05 -6.28 5.73
C ALA A 247 -8.96 -5.31 6.18
N ASP A 248 -9.32 -4.05 6.44
CA ASP A 248 -8.40 -3.04 6.95
C ASP A 248 -7.83 -3.43 8.30
N ARG A 249 -8.67 -3.91 9.23
CA ARG A 249 -8.21 -4.30 10.56
C ARG A 249 -7.22 -5.46 10.53
N TYR A 250 -7.45 -6.48 9.70
CA TYR A 250 -6.53 -7.61 9.57
C TYR A 250 -5.20 -7.20 8.95
N LEU A 251 -5.24 -6.36 7.92
CA LEU A 251 -4.03 -5.79 7.31
C LEU A 251 -3.23 -4.97 8.33
N GLU A 252 -3.90 -4.15 9.15
CA GLU A 252 -3.25 -3.37 10.20
C GLU A 252 -2.69 -4.24 11.34
N ALA A 253 -3.33 -5.35 11.71
CA ALA A 253 -2.76 -6.25 12.70
C ALA A 253 -1.58 -7.05 12.16
N ALA A 254 -1.62 -7.45 10.88
CA ALA A 254 -0.52 -8.17 10.25
C ALA A 254 0.77 -7.31 10.15
N ASP A 255 0.64 -5.99 10.29
CA ASP A 255 1.72 -5.02 10.19
C ASP A 255 2.60 -4.92 11.47
N ASP A 256 2.17 -5.50 12.60
CA ASP A 256 2.92 -5.61 13.87
C ASP A 256 2.51 -6.89 14.63
N PRO A 257 2.88 -8.08 14.12
CA PRO A 257 2.44 -9.35 14.68
C PRO A 257 3.18 -9.66 15.98
N GLN A 258 2.47 -10.27 16.94
CA GLN A 258 3.09 -10.69 18.21
C GLN A 258 4.03 -11.89 18.03
N ASP A 259 3.67 -12.82 17.14
CA ASP A 259 4.46 -14.00 16.79
C ASP A 259 4.15 -14.48 15.35
N GLU A 260 4.89 -15.49 14.89
CA GLU A 260 4.77 -16.04 13.54
C GLU A 260 3.41 -16.72 13.28
N ALA A 261 2.80 -17.35 14.30
CA ALA A 261 1.50 -17.98 14.17
C ALA A 261 0.37 -16.95 14.04
N ALA A 262 0.46 -15.87 14.82
CA ALA A 262 -0.40 -14.70 14.71
C ALA A 262 -0.28 -14.06 13.33
N LEU A 263 0.93 -13.86 12.81
CA LEU A 263 1.16 -13.32 11.47
C LEU A 263 0.51 -14.19 10.40
N ALA A 264 0.74 -15.50 10.42
CA ALA A 264 0.17 -16.43 9.45
C ALA A 264 -1.38 -16.43 9.48
N CYS A 265 -1.96 -16.39 10.68
CA CYS A 265 -3.40 -16.26 10.88
C CYS A 265 -3.92 -14.95 10.26
N LEU A 266 -3.31 -13.82 10.60
CA LEU A 266 -3.71 -12.49 10.13
C LEU A 266 -3.58 -12.33 8.61
N GLN A 267 -2.51 -12.87 8.01
CA GLN A 267 -2.33 -12.88 6.56
C GLN A 267 -3.41 -13.72 5.86
N THR A 268 -3.75 -14.87 6.43
CA THR A 268 -4.82 -15.74 5.90
C THR A 268 -6.17 -15.03 5.97
N LEU A 269 -6.49 -14.42 7.11
CA LEU A 269 -7.71 -13.63 7.32
C LEU A 269 -7.77 -12.42 6.37
N ALA A 270 -6.68 -11.67 6.23
CA ALA A 270 -6.59 -10.54 5.30
C ALA A 270 -6.82 -10.97 3.84
N GLY A 271 -6.20 -12.09 3.42
CA GLY A 271 -6.38 -12.64 2.08
C GLY A 271 -7.84 -12.99 1.79
N HIS A 272 -8.51 -13.67 2.72
CA HIS A 272 -9.93 -13.99 2.60
C HIS A 272 -10.81 -12.73 2.61
N ALA A 273 -10.53 -11.76 3.48
CA ALA A 273 -11.30 -10.53 3.59
C ALA A 273 -11.19 -9.66 2.33
N VAL A 274 -10.01 -9.56 1.72
CA VAL A 274 -9.80 -8.86 0.44
C VAL A 274 -10.55 -9.56 -0.70
N ALA A 275 -10.47 -10.89 -0.79
CA ALA A 275 -11.19 -11.65 -1.83
C ALA A 275 -12.72 -11.50 -1.68
N ARG A 276 -13.22 -11.52 -0.43
CA ARG A 276 -14.63 -11.26 -0.10
C ARG A 276 -15.05 -9.85 -0.52
N LEU A 277 -14.28 -8.82 -0.14
CA LEU A 277 -14.58 -7.42 -0.47
C LEU A 277 -14.57 -7.17 -1.99
N ALA A 278 -13.59 -7.75 -2.70
CA ALA A 278 -13.51 -7.65 -4.15
C ALA A 278 -14.77 -8.22 -4.82
N TRP A 279 -15.22 -9.40 -4.39
CA TRP A 279 -16.44 -10.02 -4.92
C TRP A 279 -17.70 -9.19 -4.60
N LEU A 280 -17.88 -8.78 -3.34
CA LEU A 280 -19.02 -7.94 -2.92
C LEU A 280 -19.13 -6.64 -3.72
N ARG A 281 -18.00 -6.05 -4.13
CA ARG A 281 -17.98 -4.79 -4.91
C ARG A 281 -18.16 -4.98 -6.43
N SER A 282 -17.76 -6.12 -6.97
CA SER A 282 -17.72 -6.33 -8.43
C SER A 282 -18.92 -7.12 -8.95
N ASP A 283 -19.37 -8.12 -8.18
CA ASP A 283 -20.32 -9.13 -8.64
C ASP A 283 -21.70 -9.04 -7.95
N LEU A 284 -21.89 -8.09 -7.03
CA LEU A 284 -23.18 -7.84 -6.35
C LEU A 284 -23.58 -6.34 -6.33
N PRO A 285 -23.80 -5.71 -7.51
CA PRO A 285 -24.09 -4.28 -7.61
C PRO A 285 -25.41 -3.85 -6.94
N GLU A 286 -26.29 -4.80 -6.62
CA GLU A 286 -27.55 -4.57 -5.90
C GLU A 286 -27.33 -3.99 -4.49
N LEU A 287 -26.19 -4.28 -3.85
CA LEU A 287 -25.81 -3.67 -2.57
C LEU A 287 -25.24 -2.24 -2.71
N GLN A 288 -24.82 -1.84 -3.91
CA GLN A 288 -24.31 -0.48 -4.16
C GLN A 288 -25.43 0.53 -4.44
N ALA A 289 -26.65 0.07 -4.72
CA ALA A 289 -27.78 0.92 -5.11
C ALA A 289 -28.54 1.54 -3.92
N GLY A 290 -28.19 1.20 -2.68
CA GLY A 290 -28.88 1.65 -1.46
C GLY A 290 -28.51 3.03 -0.94
N ASP A 291 -27.55 3.73 -1.54
CA ASP A 291 -27.00 5.01 -1.05
C ASP A 291 -27.16 6.17 -2.06
N ARG A 292 -28.28 6.20 -2.79
CA ARG A 292 -28.70 7.37 -3.60
C ARG A 292 -30.03 7.95 -3.13
#